data_AF-A0A0A9X1E7-F1
#
_entry.id   AF-A0A0A9X1E7-F1
#
_cell.length_a   1.000
_cell.length_b   1.000
_cell.length_c   1.000
_cell.angle_alpha   90.00
_cell.angle_beta   90.00
_cell.angle_gamma   90.00
#
_symmetry.space_group_name_H-M   'P 1'
#
loop_
_entity.id
_entity.type
_entity.pdbx_description
1 polymer ?
#
loop_
_entity_poly.entity_id
_entity_poly.type
_entity_poly.pdbx_seq_one_letter_code
_entity_poly.pdbx_strand_id
1 'polypeptide(L)'
;LDRTTATSEHCGDICAVESTINGQRTLIVTVYVSPNSTMEDIECFFLTNLLMYTQKASEMFEQIRKKGYGQIPIILSGDINLDLKKPESRQFINFMRHTFELQLKTDPSISTTRGGSCIDAVFTRHVDRIDTANYVSYFSYHKPLLSITSSN
;
A
#
# COMPACT_ATOMS: atom_id res chain seq x y z
N LEU A 1 -19.57 -6.80 4.71
CA LEU A 1 -18.09 -6.71 4.58
C LEU A 1 -17.71 -7.65 3.45
N ASP A 2 -17.70 -7.16 2.22
CA ASP A 2 -17.13 -7.92 1.11
C ASP A 2 -15.60 -7.86 1.28
N ARG A 3 -15.00 -9.01 1.57
CA ARG A 3 -13.55 -9.19 1.65
C ARG A 3 -13.10 -9.80 0.34
N THR A 4 -12.21 -9.10 -0.37
CA THR A 4 -11.51 -9.69 -1.50
C THR A 4 -10.12 -10.07 -1.03
N THR A 5 -9.85 -11.37 -0.99
CA THR A 5 -8.50 -11.91 -0.79
C THR A 5 -8.09 -12.47 -2.14
N ALA A 6 -6.96 -12.02 -2.66
CA ALA A 6 -6.46 -12.48 -3.94
C ALA A 6 -5.00 -12.89 -3.80
N THR A 7 -4.73 -14.12 -4.20
CA THR A 7 -3.41 -14.74 -4.18
C THR A 7 -2.88 -14.75 -5.61
N SER A 8 -1.72 -14.16 -5.89
CA SER A 8 -0.96 -14.54 -7.08
C SER A 8 0.05 -15.60 -6.64
N GLU A 9 0.12 -16.73 -7.34
CA GLU A 9 0.77 -17.95 -6.84
C GLU A 9 2.26 -17.78 -6.43
N HIS A 10 2.91 -16.65 -6.76
CA HIS A 10 4.35 -16.46 -6.52
C HIS A 10 4.80 -15.08 -6.02
N CYS A 11 3.94 -14.05 -5.98
CA CYS A 11 4.38 -12.69 -5.57
C CYS A 11 3.96 -12.30 -4.15
N GLY A 12 2.90 -12.91 -3.60
CA GLY A 12 2.48 -12.66 -2.23
C GLY A 12 0.96 -12.60 -2.06
N ASP A 13 0.54 -11.96 -0.96
CA ASP A 13 -0.85 -11.88 -0.53
C ASP A 13 -1.30 -10.43 -0.38
N ILE A 14 -2.50 -10.14 -0.89
CA ILE A 14 -3.15 -8.84 -0.69
C ILE A 14 -4.58 -9.07 -0.21
N CYS A 15 -4.94 -8.32 0.84
CA CYS A 15 -6.27 -8.32 1.40
C CYS A 15 -6.76 -6.89 1.48
N ALA A 16 -7.95 -6.64 0.93
CA ALA A 16 -8.55 -5.32 0.91
C ALA A 16 -9.94 -5.36 1.53
N VAL A 17 -10.26 -4.32 2.28
CA VAL A 17 -11.58 -4.10 2.86
C VAL A 17 -11.96 -2.64 2.76
N GLU A 18 -13.20 -2.38 2.35
CA GLU A 18 -13.75 -1.04 2.47
C GLU A 18 -14.30 -0.84 3.88
N SER A 19 -13.92 0.28 4.49
CA SER A 19 -14.39 0.68 5.81
C SER A 19 -14.72 2.18 5.82
N THR A 20 -15.35 2.64 6.90
CA THR A 20 -15.54 4.07 7.14
C THR A 20 -14.44 4.58 8.06
N ILE A 21 -13.61 5.48 7.57
CA ILE A 21 -12.53 6.14 8.31
C ILE A 21 -12.82 7.65 8.29
N ASN A 22 -12.90 8.28 9.46
CA ASN A 22 -13.20 9.71 9.59
C ASN A 22 -14.46 10.15 8.81
N GLY A 23 -15.49 9.30 8.77
CA GLY A 23 -16.74 9.56 8.05
C GLY A 23 -16.68 9.37 6.53
N GLN A 24 -15.53 8.99 5.98
CA GLN A 24 -15.34 8.73 4.55
C GLN A 24 -15.21 7.23 4.28
N ARG A 25 -15.80 6.77 3.17
CA ARG A 25 -15.59 5.41 2.65
C ARG A 25 -14.15 5.30 2.15
N THR A 26 -13.36 4.42 2.75
CA THR A 26 -11.92 4.26 2.50
C THR A 26 -11.60 2.78 2.27
N LEU A 27 -10.73 2.51 1.29
CA LEU A 27 -10.16 1.18 1.08
C LEU A 27 -8.93 1.00 1.97
N ILE A 28 -8.97 0.03 2.86
CA ILE A 28 -7.82 -0.40 3.66
C ILE A 28 -7.25 -1.65 3.01
N VAL A 29 -5.98 -1.60 2.65
CA VAL A 29 -5.26 -2.67 1.97
C VAL A 29 -4.09 -3.11 2.83
N THR A 30 -4.02 -4.41 3.13
CA THR A 30 -2.83 -5.01 3.70
C THR A 30 -2.15 -5.89 2.66
N VAL A 31 -0.82 -5.81 2.58
CA VAL A 31 -0.04 -6.57 1.61
C VAL A 31 1.15 -7.27 2.27
N TYR A 32 1.45 -8.47 1.78
CA TYR A 32 2.72 -9.15 2.01
C TYR A 32 3.28 -9.51 0.64
N VAL A 33 4.44 -8.96 0.27
CA VAL A 33 5.16 -9.33 -0.95
C VAL A 33 6.22 -10.36 -0.57
N SER A 34 6.31 -11.45 -1.32
CA SER A 34 7.30 -12.50 -1.10
C SER A 34 8.73 -11.98 -1.27
N PRO A 35 9.69 -12.39 -0.44
CA PRO A 35 11.09 -12.06 -0.63
C PRO A 35 11.61 -12.48 -2.01
N ASN A 36 12.48 -11.65 -2.59
CA ASN A 36 13.12 -11.86 -3.90
C ASN A 36 12.16 -11.85 -5.11
N SER A 37 10.90 -11.42 -4.95
CA SER A 37 10.04 -11.14 -6.11
C SER A 37 10.67 -10.11 -7.04
N THR A 38 10.57 -10.33 -8.34
CA THR A 38 11.08 -9.38 -9.32
C THR A 38 10.20 -8.15 -9.38
N MET A 39 10.75 -7.03 -9.86
CA MET A 39 9.96 -5.80 -9.97
C MET A 39 8.78 -5.97 -10.95
N GLU A 40 8.94 -6.76 -12.03
CA GLU A 40 7.87 -7.08 -12.97
C GLU A 40 6.73 -7.86 -12.30
N ASP A 41 7.06 -8.88 -11.50
CA ASP A 41 6.07 -9.65 -10.76
C ASP A 41 5.30 -8.78 -9.76
N ILE A 42 6.01 -7.87 -9.08
CA ILE A 42 5.41 -6.92 -8.13
C ILE A 42 4.45 -5.98 -8.86
N GLU A 43 4.86 -5.38 -9.99
CA GLU A 43 3.98 -4.50 -10.76
C GLU A 43 2.72 -5.22 -11.22
N CYS A 44 2.88 -6.43 -11.77
CA CYS A 44 1.78 -7.28 -12.21
C CYS A 44 0.83 -7.64 -11.05
N PHE A 45 1.39 -7.98 -9.89
CA PHE A 45 0.63 -8.32 -8.68
C PHE A 45 -0.22 -7.14 -8.19
N PHE A 46 0.35 -5.95 -8.06
CA PHE A 46 -0.42 -4.78 -7.64
C PHE A 46 -1.46 -4.37 -8.69
N LEU A 47 -1.12 -4.42 -9.98
CA LEU A 47 -2.07 -4.11 -11.06
C LEU A 47 -3.27 -5.06 -11.02
N THR A 48 -3.03 -6.37 -10.98
CA THR A 48 -4.10 -7.38 -10.97
C THR A 48 -5.11 -7.15 -9.84
N ASN A 49 -4.64 -6.66 -8.70
CA ASN A 49 -5.46 -6.54 -7.50
C ASN A 49 -6.07 -5.16 -7.26
N LEU A 50 -5.43 -4.09 -7.75
CA LEU A 50 -5.83 -2.71 -7.45
C LEU A 50 -6.19 -1.89 -8.70
N LEU A 51 -6.10 -2.45 -9.92
CA LEU A 51 -6.35 -1.72 -11.17
C LEU A 51 -7.69 -0.98 -11.16
N MET A 52 -8.74 -1.60 -10.62
CA MET A 52 -10.09 -1.00 -10.60
C MET A 52 -10.17 0.33 -9.83
N TYR A 53 -9.22 0.59 -8.93
CA TYR A 53 -9.15 1.83 -8.16
C TYR A 53 -8.27 2.89 -8.82
N THR A 54 -7.67 2.62 -9.98
CA THR A 54 -6.86 3.61 -10.70
C THR A 54 -7.73 4.62 -11.45
N GLN A 55 -7.20 5.82 -11.67
CA GLN A 55 -7.83 6.83 -12.52
C GLN A 55 -7.96 6.31 -13.96
N LYS A 56 -6.94 5.62 -14.47
CA LYS A 56 -6.94 5.02 -15.81
C LYS A 56 -8.07 4.00 -16.01
N ALA A 57 -8.35 3.15 -15.02
CA ALA A 57 -9.50 2.24 -15.10
C ALA A 57 -10.84 2.99 -15.12
N SER A 58 -10.94 4.11 -14.43
CA SER A 58 -12.13 4.97 -14.46
C SER A 58 -12.30 5.66 -15.82
N GLU A 59 -11.22 5.98 -16.53
CA GLU A 59 -11.27 6.53 -17.89
C GLU A 59 -11.67 5.47 -18.92
N MET A 60 -11.17 4.25 -18.76
CA MET A 60 -11.42 3.15 -19.70
C MET A 60 -12.80 2.52 -19.55
N PHE A 61 -13.34 2.43 -18.32
CA PHE A 61 -14.56 1.69 -18.03
C PHE A 61 -15.61 2.55 -17.34
N GLU A 62 -16.69 2.87 -18.07
CA GLU A 62 -17.80 3.70 -17.57
C GLU A 62 -18.42 3.19 -16.26
N GLN A 63 -18.49 1.86 -16.09
CA GLN A 63 -19.04 1.24 -14.89
C GLN A 63 -18.16 1.51 -13.66
N ILE A 64 -16.83 1.49 -13.82
CA ILE A 64 -15.87 1.81 -12.76
C ILE A 64 -15.99 3.30 -12.42
N ARG A 65 -16.06 4.17 -13.43
CA ARG A 65 -16.24 5.61 -13.26
C ARG A 65 -17.49 5.95 -12.45
N LYS A 66 -18.64 5.36 -12.82
CA LYS A 66 -19.92 5.58 -12.13
C LYS A 66 -19.91 5.10 -10.67
N LYS A 67 -19.12 4.06 -10.35
CA LYS A 67 -18.94 3.58 -8.98
C LYS A 67 -17.98 4.44 -8.15
N GLY A 68 -17.23 5.33 -8.80
CA GLY A 68 -16.33 6.28 -8.16
C GLY A 68 -15.09 5.63 -7.55
N TYR A 69 -14.68 4.43 -8.01
CA TYR A 69 -13.55 3.70 -7.42
C TYR A 69 -12.22 4.47 -7.47
N GLY A 70 -12.00 5.27 -8.52
CA GLY A 70 -10.84 6.16 -8.64
C GLY A 70 -10.77 7.23 -7.55
N GLN A 71 -11.91 7.62 -6.96
CA GLN A 71 -11.97 8.68 -5.95
C GLN A 71 -11.90 8.13 -4.52
N ILE A 72 -12.06 6.82 -4.32
CA ILE A 72 -11.98 6.21 -2.98
C ILE A 72 -10.56 6.43 -2.41
N PRO A 73 -10.45 7.01 -1.20
CA PRO A 73 -9.20 7.06 -0.46
C PRO A 73 -8.67 5.66 -0.19
N ILE A 74 -7.36 5.51 -0.29
CA ILE A 74 -6.68 4.25 -0.04
C ILE A 74 -5.66 4.45 1.09
N ILE A 75 -5.67 3.53 2.05
CA ILE A 75 -4.57 3.31 2.99
C ILE A 75 -4.04 1.91 2.71
N LEU A 76 -2.82 1.83 2.23
CA LEU A 76 -2.14 0.57 1.94
C LEU A 76 -0.97 0.40 2.90
N SER A 77 -0.88 -0.73 3.58
CA SER A 77 0.23 -1.02 4.49
C SER A 77 0.70 -2.46 4.41
N GLY A 78 1.95 -2.73 4.72
CA GLY A 78 2.42 -4.09 4.92
C GLY A 78 3.90 -4.30 4.63
N ASP A 79 4.29 -5.56 4.56
CA ASP A 79 5.67 -5.97 4.31
C ASP A 79 5.90 -6.14 2.81
N ILE A 80 6.73 -5.27 2.24
CA ILE A 80 7.03 -5.23 0.80
C ILE A 80 8.24 -6.12 0.47
N ASN A 81 9.04 -6.52 1.46
CA ASN A 81 10.30 -7.24 1.25
C ASN A 81 11.26 -6.61 0.22
N LEU A 82 11.09 -5.30 -0.07
CA LEU A 82 12.03 -4.46 -0.80
C LEU A 82 12.60 -3.42 0.15
N ASP A 83 13.93 -3.35 0.26
CA ASP A 83 14.56 -2.38 1.15
C ASP A 83 14.47 -0.97 0.56
N LEU A 84 13.50 -0.18 1.06
CA LEU A 84 13.17 1.17 0.61
C LEU A 84 14.32 2.18 0.81
N LYS A 85 15.33 1.81 1.60
CA LYS A 85 16.58 2.60 1.74
C LYS A 85 17.42 2.58 0.47
N LYS A 86 17.29 1.53 -0.34
CA LYS A 86 18.19 1.31 -1.47
C LYS A 86 17.67 2.01 -2.73
N PRO A 87 18.56 2.53 -3.59
CA PRO A 87 18.17 3.23 -4.82
C PRO A 87 17.26 2.40 -5.76
N GLU A 88 17.41 1.09 -5.79
CA GLU A 88 16.65 0.16 -6.62
C GLU A 88 15.15 0.17 -6.28
N SER A 89 14.80 0.45 -5.02
CA SER A 89 13.41 0.57 -4.57
C SER A 89 12.68 1.81 -5.13
N ARG A 90 13.41 2.78 -5.70
CA ARG A 90 12.80 3.98 -6.31
C ARG A 90 11.87 3.62 -7.46
N GLN A 91 12.15 2.54 -8.19
CA GLN A 91 11.24 2.06 -9.23
C GLN A 91 9.88 1.71 -8.64
N PHE A 92 9.86 0.93 -7.54
CA PHE A 92 8.64 0.58 -6.83
C PHE A 92 7.89 1.81 -6.31
N ILE A 93 8.58 2.74 -5.64
CA ILE A 93 7.94 3.97 -5.13
C ILE A 93 7.34 4.80 -6.26
N ASN A 94 8.04 4.93 -7.39
CA ASN A 94 7.54 5.65 -8.56
C ASN A 94 6.36 4.92 -9.20
N PHE A 95 6.40 3.60 -9.30
CA PHE A 95 5.29 2.81 -9.82
C PHE A 95 4.03 3.02 -8.96
N MET A 96 4.14 2.90 -7.63
CA MET A 96 3.03 3.16 -6.71
C MET A 96 2.48 4.58 -6.86
N ARG A 97 3.36 5.58 -6.99
CA ARG A 97 2.98 6.98 -7.14
C ARG A 97 2.30 7.27 -8.49
N HIS A 98 2.83 6.81 -9.61
CA HIS A 98 2.32 7.21 -10.92
C HIS A 98 1.16 6.32 -11.40
N THR A 99 1.14 5.04 -11.02
CA THR A 99 0.09 4.10 -11.44
C THR A 99 -1.14 4.18 -10.54
N PHE A 100 -0.93 4.27 -9.23
CA PHE A 100 -2.01 4.23 -8.24
C PHE A 100 -2.23 5.56 -7.52
N GLU A 101 -1.40 6.58 -7.76
CA GLU A 101 -1.43 7.86 -7.03
C GLU A 101 -1.20 7.68 -5.51
N LEU A 102 -0.53 6.58 -5.15
CA LEU A 102 -0.21 6.21 -3.79
C LEU A 102 1.10 6.90 -3.35
N GLN A 103 1.00 7.78 -2.37
CA GLN A 103 2.15 8.47 -1.78
C GLN A 103 2.71 7.66 -0.62
N LEU A 104 4.03 7.46 -0.60
CA LEU A 104 4.73 6.83 0.51
C LEU A 104 4.67 7.72 1.77
N LYS A 105 4.26 7.13 2.89
CA LYS A 105 4.17 7.77 4.21
C LYS A 105 5.17 7.22 5.23
N THR A 106 5.74 6.04 4.98
CA THR A 106 6.91 5.58 5.74
C THR A 106 8.14 6.38 5.32
N ASP A 107 8.91 6.89 6.28
CA ASP A 107 10.22 7.50 6.00
C ASP A 107 11.26 6.40 5.69
N PRO A 108 11.76 6.29 4.44
CA PRO A 108 12.72 5.25 4.08
C PRO A 108 14.03 5.34 4.86
N SER A 109 14.39 6.50 5.41
CA SER A 109 15.63 6.66 6.18
C SER A 109 15.59 5.92 7.53
N ILE A 110 14.39 5.59 8.02
CA ILE A 110 14.16 4.96 9.31
C ILE A 110 13.91 3.45 9.12
N SER A 111 14.76 2.63 9.71
CA SER A 111 14.63 1.17 9.60
C SER A 111 13.37 0.63 10.26
N THR A 112 12.64 -0.24 9.56
CA THR A 112 11.46 -0.97 10.04
C THR A 112 11.83 -2.36 10.57
N THR A 113 13.08 -2.77 10.49
CA THR A 113 13.56 -4.02 11.10
C THR A 113 14.71 -3.75 12.07
N ARG A 114 15.01 -4.73 12.94
CA ARG A 114 16.18 -4.68 13.82
C ARG A 114 17.51 -4.81 13.06
N GLY A 115 17.53 -5.43 11.89
CA GLY A 115 18.72 -5.53 11.04
C GLY A 115 18.98 -4.32 10.15
N GLY A 116 18.22 -3.23 10.32
CA GLY A 116 18.53 -1.96 9.70
C GLY A 116 17.90 -1.73 8.31
N SER A 117 17.11 -2.68 7.80
CA SER A 117 16.33 -2.50 6.56
C SER A 117 15.03 -1.72 6.80
N CYS A 118 14.49 -1.12 5.75
CA CYS A 118 13.14 -0.54 5.71
C CYS A 118 12.32 -1.29 4.66
N ILE A 119 11.59 -2.33 5.07
CA ILE A 119 10.82 -3.19 4.15
C ILE A 119 9.30 -3.11 4.39
N ASP A 120 8.89 -2.59 5.55
CA ASP A 120 7.49 -2.34 5.86
C ASP A 120 7.11 -0.94 5.36
N ALA A 121 5.98 -0.80 4.67
CA ALA A 121 5.58 0.45 4.05
C ALA A 121 4.13 0.81 4.36
N VAL A 122 3.86 2.12 4.44
CA VAL A 122 2.52 2.70 4.42
C VAL A 122 2.44 3.65 3.24
N PHE A 123 1.45 3.47 2.38
CA PHE A 123 1.11 4.35 1.28
C PHE A 123 -0.31 4.85 1.43
N THR A 124 -0.58 6.07 0.95
CA THR A 124 -1.95 6.61 0.94
C THR A 124 -2.28 7.39 -0.32
N ARG A 125 -3.57 7.43 -0.65
CA ARG A 125 -4.16 8.31 -1.67
C ARG A 125 -5.44 8.93 -1.14
N HIS A 126 -5.66 10.21 -1.42
CA HIS A 126 -6.84 11.00 -0.97
C HIS A 126 -7.08 10.93 0.55
N VAL A 127 -6.00 10.81 1.33
CA VAL A 127 -6.02 10.91 2.79
C VAL A 127 -5.23 12.16 3.15
N ASP A 128 -5.92 13.19 3.63
CA ASP A 128 -5.34 14.53 3.82
C ASP A 128 -4.26 14.56 4.89
N ARG A 129 -4.50 13.89 6.03
CA ARG A 129 -3.60 13.86 7.18
C ARG A 129 -3.42 12.44 7.69
N ILE A 130 -2.19 11.96 7.56
CA ILE A 130 -1.74 10.71 8.15
C ILE A 130 -0.28 10.86 8.58
N ASP A 131 -0.03 10.62 9.86
CA ASP A 131 1.31 10.62 10.44
C ASP A 131 1.69 9.17 10.74
N THR A 132 2.83 8.73 10.23
CA THR A 132 3.34 7.37 10.44
C THR A 132 4.64 7.42 11.23
N ALA A 133 4.73 6.63 12.30
CA ALA A 133 5.92 6.50 13.11
C ALA A 133 6.25 5.03 13.42
N ASN A 134 7.55 4.74 13.54
CA ASN A 134 8.06 3.40 13.86
C ASN A 134 8.15 3.24 15.39
N TYR A 135 7.75 2.09 15.89
CA TYR A 135 7.85 1.72 17.31
C TYR A 135 8.67 0.46 17.50
N VAL A 136 9.08 0.18 18.73
CA VAL A 136 9.81 -1.05 19.07
C VAL A 136 8.82 -2.08 19.61
N SER A 137 8.85 -3.28 19.04
CA SER A 137 8.23 -4.46 19.63
C SER A 137 9.31 -5.42 20.11
N TYR A 138 9.18 -5.95 21.33
CA TYR A 138 10.13 -6.91 21.89
C TYR A 138 9.97 -8.32 21.33
N PHE A 139 8.75 -8.69 20.91
CA PHE A 139 8.40 -10.03 20.41
C PHE A 139 8.60 -10.20 18.90
N SER A 140 8.97 -9.15 18.18
CA SER A 140 9.17 -9.19 16.73
C SER A 140 10.54 -8.65 16.33
N TYR A 141 11.07 -9.21 15.24
CA TYR A 141 12.20 -8.64 14.51
C TYR A 141 11.82 -7.36 13.75
N HIS A 142 10.56 -7.26 13.32
CA HIS A 142 10.01 -6.07 12.70
C HIS A 142 9.60 -5.05 13.77
N LYS A 143 9.72 -3.77 13.41
CA LYS A 143 9.29 -2.62 14.18
C LYS A 143 7.90 -2.23 13.69
N PRO A 144 6.86 -2.29 14.54
CA PRO A 144 5.53 -1.91 14.11
C PRO A 144 5.47 -0.45 13.64
N LEU A 145 4.69 -0.21 12.60
CA LEU A 145 4.32 1.12 12.13
C LEU A 145 2.98 1.51 12.75
N LEU A 146 2.93 2.68 13.38
CA LEU A 146 1.68 3.30 13.85
C LEU A 146 1.36 4.46 12.92
N SER A 147 0.21 4.38 12.24
CA SER A 147 -0.32 5.48 11.44
C SER A 147 -1.55 6.07 12.12
N ILE A 148 -1.56 7.39 12.31
CA ILE A 148 -2.68 8.12 12.91
C ILE A 148 -3.25 9.05 11.85
N THR A 149 -4.56 8.99 11.64
CA THR A 149 -5.28 9.92 10.78
C THR A 149 -6.24 10.75 11.63
N SER A 150 -6.29 12.06 11.40
CA SER A 150 -7.20 12.98 12.07
C SER A 150 -8.36 13.36 11.16
N SER A 151 -9.58 13.36 11.68
CA SER A 151 -10.66 14.13 11.06
C SER A 151 -10.41 15.62 11.28
N ASN A 152 -10.70 16.45 10.27
CA ASN A 152 -10.84 17.89 10.49
C ASN A 152 -12.07 18.20 11.34
#